data_AF-A0A2N3IEZ1-F1
#
_entry.id   AF-A0A2N3IEZ1-F1
#
_cell.length_a   1.000
_cell.length_b   1.000
_cell.length_c   1.000
_cell.angle_alpha   90.00
_cell.angle_beta   90.00
_cell.angle_gamma   90.00
#
_symmetry.space_group_name_H-M   'P 1'
#
loop_
_entity.id
_entity.type
_entity.pdbx_description
1 polymer ?
#
loop_
_entity_poly.entity_id
_entity_poly.type
_entity_poly.pdbx_seq_one_letter_code
_entity_poly.pdbx_strand_id
1 'polypeptide(L)'
;MNKNLINSIVAFIGYFLFHVFVARKMYLGGVAFNYVYVGYLLTLNPSITKSQSLLVAFAMGLLIDWFEYSPGIHASACVFLAFVRPYLIGLLAARTRVDVEEIREISIREVDFINFTLYAGMLILFHHFIVFSLEAWTSKLLWLTLQKTFFSTIFTLISVILVQYLFFSSKR
;
A
#
# COMPACT_ATOMS: atom_id res chain seq x y z
N MET A 1 6.77 -26.73 -1.94
CA MET A 1 6.26 -25.42 -1.48
C MET A 1 5.76 -24.66 -2.70
N ASN A 2 4.54 -24.09 -2.67
CA ASN A 2 3.93 -23.45 -3.85
C ASN A 2 4.76 -22.21 -4.25
N LYS A 3 5.20 -22.11 -5.50
CA LYS A 3 6.07 -21.02 -5.98
C LYS A 3 5.47 -19.64 -5.70
N ASN A 4 4.14 -19.52 -5.79
CA ASN A 4 3.42 -18.27 -5.53
C ASN A 4 3.57 -17.82 -4.06
N LEU A 5 3.56 -18.76 -3.11
CA LEU A 5 3.71 -18.45 -1.69
C LEU A 5 5.13 -17.95 -1.38
N ILE A 6 6.15 -18.57 -1.97
CA ILE A 6 7.55 -18.13 -1.83
C ILE A 6 7.70 -16.69 -2.31
N ASN A 7 7.19 -16.40 -3.51
CA ASN A 7 7.27 -15.06 -4.08
C ASN A 7 6.55 -14.01 -3.22
N SER A 8 5.37 -14.34 -2.67
CA SER A 8 4.66 -13.44 -1.75
C SER A 8 5.44 -13.18 -0.46
N ILE A 9 6.07 -14.20 0.13
CA ILE A 9 6.89 -14.03 1.35
C ILE A 9 8.13 -13.18 1.04
N VAL A 10 8.81 -13.43 -0.08
CA VAL A 10 9.97 -12.64 -0.50
C VAL A 10 9.56 -11.18 -0.76
N ALA A 11 8.43 -10.94 -1.40
CA ALA A 11 7.91 -9.58 -1.61
C ALA A 11 7.54 -8.90 -0.29
N PHE A 12 6.87 -9.61 0.64
CA PHE A 12 6.55 -9.09 1.97
C PHE A 12 7.82 -8.61 2.69
N ILE A 13 8.82 -9.48 2.77
CA ILE A 13 10.10 -9.18 3.44
C ILE A 13 10.82 -8.05 2.69
N GLY A 14 10.83 -8.06 1.36
CA GLY A 14 11.48 -7.04 0.54
C GLY A 14 10.90 -5.64 0.78
N TYR A 15 9.58 -5.49 0.71
CA TYR A 15 8.90 -4.22 0.99
C TYR A 15 9.10 -3.75 2.43
N PHE A 16 9.04 -4.68 3.40
CA PHE A 16 9.28 -4.40 4.80
C PHE A 16 10.71 -3.86 5.04
N LEU A 17 11.74 -4.60 4.61
CA LEU A 17 13.13 -4.21 4.81
C LEU A 17 13.46 -2.92 4.05
N PHE A 18 12.97 -2.77 2.81
CA PHE A 18 13.16 -1.55 2.04
C PHE A 18 12.56 -0.34 2.76
N HIS A 19 11.38 -0.49 3.35
CA HIS A 19 10.81 0.60 4.13
C HIS A 19 11.65 0.94 5.36
N VAL A 20 11.97 -0.05 6.21
CA VAL A 20 12.68 0.17 7.48
C VAL A 20 14.07 0.80 7.28
N PHE A 21 14.82 0.35 6.28
CA PHE A 21 16.20 0.80 6.06
C PHE A 21 16.31 2.03 5.17
N VAL A 22 15.40 2.19 4.20
CA VAL A 22 15.48 3.24 3.17
C VAL A 22 14.34 4.24 3.32
N ALA A 23 13.09 3.81 3.13
CA ALA A 23 11.97 4.75 2.99
C ALA A 23 11.64 5.51 4.28
N ARG A 24 11.85 4.94 5.47
CA ARG A 24 11.71 5.64 6.75
C ARG A 24 12.58 6.89 6.85
N LYS A 25 13.75 6.90 6.19
CA LYS A 25 14.65 8.07 6.16
C LYS A 25 14.25 9.08 5.07
N MET A 26 13.28 8.75 4.23
CA MET A 26 12.79 9.61 3.16
C MET A 26 11.60 10.42 3.65
N TYR A 27 11.87 11.65 4.09
CA TYR A 27 10.84 12.65 4.34
C TYR A 27 11.22 13.97 3.68
N LEU A 28 10.23 14.70 3.17
CA LEU A 28 10.44 15.99 2.50
C LEU A 28 9.65 17.07 3.24
N GLY A 29 10.35 18.15 3.63
CA GLY A 29 9.74 19.35 4.21
C GLY A 29 8.93 19.12 5.49
N GLY A 30 9.13 17.99 6.19
CA GLY A 30 8.36 17.62 7.39
C GLY A 30 6.88 17.27 7.14
N VAL A 31 6.45 17.22 5.88
CA VAL A 31 5.04 16.98 5.50
C VAL A 31 4.86 15.78 4.58
N ALA A 32 5.85 15.42 3.76
CA ALA A 32 5.75 14.27 2.87
C ALA A 32 6.57 13.10 3.43
N PHE A 33 5.90 12.02 3.80
CA PHE A 33 6.49 10.77 4.31
C PHE A 33 6.29 9.66 3.28
N ASN A 34 7.22 8.70 3.22
CA ASN A 34 7.20 7.62 2.25
C ASN A 34 6.85 6.26 2.88
N TYR A 35 5.58 5.87 2.84
CA TYR A 35 5.11 4.58 3.34
C TYR A 35 5.09 3.50 2.24
N VAL A 36 6.24 3.30 1.57
CA VAL A 36 6.37 2.37 0.43
C VAL A 36 5.97 0.93 0.72
N TYR A 37 6.00 0.47 1.97
CA TYR A 37 5.59 -0.89 2.34
C TYR A 37 4.13 -1.20 1.92
N VAL A 38 3.29 -0.16 1.81
CA VAL A 38 1.90 -0.27 1.34
C VAL A 38 1.84 -0.90 -0.06
N GLY A 39 2.88 -0.72 -0.88
CA GLY A 39 3.00 -1.33 -2.21
C GLY A 39 2.82 -2.85 -2.21
N TYR A 40 3.27 -3.55 -1.16
CA TYR A 40 3.02 -4.98 -1.03
C TYR A 40 1.52 -5.30 -0.88
N LEU A 41 0.80 -4.56 -0.03
CA LEU A 41 -0.62 -4.77 0.20
C LEU A 41 -1.46 -4.47 -1.05
N LEU A 42 -1.05 -3.47 -1.83
CA LEU A 42 -1.70 -3.13 -3.10
C LEU A 42 -1.61 -4.28 -4.11
N THR A 43 -0.46 -4.95 -4.16
CA THR A 43 -0.09 -5.96 -5.16
C THR A 43 -0.41 -7.39 -4.74
N LEU A 44 -1.02 -7.59 -3.56
CA LEU A 44 -1.51 -8.90 -3.12
C LEU A 44 -2.37 -9.57 -4.19
N ASN A 45 -2.35 -10.89 -4.27
CA ASN A 45 -3.18 -11.60 -5.23
C ASN A 45 -4.68 -11.31 -4.96
N PRO A 46 -5.50 -10.94 -5.96
CA PRO A 46 -6.94 -10.68 -5.77
C PRO A 46 -7.74 -11.87 -5.24
N SER A 47 -7.32 -13.09 -5.54
CA SER A 47 -7.96 -14.34 -5.11
C SER A 47 -7.64 -14.73 -3.66
N ILE A 48 -6.81 -13.97 -2.93
CA ILE A 48 -6.55 -14.22 -1.52
C ILE A 48 -7.83 -14.05 -0.69
N THR A 49 -8.07 -14.91 0.29
CA THR A 49 -9.27 -14.77 1.14
C THR A 49 -9.21 -13.48 1.96
N LYS A 50 -10.37 -12.90 2.25
CA LYS A 50 -10.49 -11.66 3.04
C LYS A 50 -9.74 -11.77 4.38
N SER A 51 -9.94 -12.86 5.11
CA SER A 51 -9.29 -13.08 6.42
C SER A 51 -7.77 -13.14 6.32
N GLN A 52 -7.23 -13.83 5.30
CA GLN A 52 -5.79 -13.86 5.06
C GLN A 52 -5.23 -12.48 4.70
N SER A 53 -5.92 -11.73 3.84
CA SER A 53 -5.54 -10.36 3.48
C SER A 53 -5.43 -9.46 4.72
N LEU A 54 -6.44 -9.51 5.61
CA LEU A 54 -6.46 -8.74 6.85
C LEU A 54 -5.33 -9.14 7.80
N LEU A 55 -5.07 -10.44 7.98
CA LEU A 55 -3.99 -10.93 8.84
C LEU A 55 -2.61 -10.51 8.32
N VAL A 56 -2.40 -10.61 7.01
CA VAL A 56 -1.13 -10.19 6.37
C VAL A 56 -0.95 -8.68 6.49
N ALA A 57 -2.01 -7.90 6.31
CA ALA A 57 -1.96 -6.45 6.47
C ALA A 57 -1.70 -6.03 7.93
N PHE A 58 -2.35 -6.70 8.88
CA PHE A 58 -2.09 -6.51 10.30
C PHE A 58 -0.64 -6.84 10.67
N ALA A 59 -0.10 -7.96 10.18
CA ALA A 59 1.29 -8.34 10.41
C ALA A 59 2.29 -7.34 9.82
N MET A 60 2.07 -6.87 8.59
CA MET A 60 2.87 -5.81 7.98
C MET A 60 2.84 -4.55 8.86
N GLY A 61 1.64 -4.04 9.16
CA GLY A 61 1.48 -2.81 9.93
C GLY A 61 2.07 -2.89 11.34
N LEU A 62 1.91 -4.02 12.05
CA LEU A 62 2.54 -4.23 13.36
C LEU A 62 4.08 -4.20 13.29
N LEU A 63 4.66 -4.81 12.25
CA LEU A 63 6.11 -4.75 12.05
C LEU A 63 6.55 -3.31 11.78
N ILE A 64 5.80 -2.54 10.98
CA ILE A 64 6.11 -1.13 10.77
C ILE A 64 6.00 -0.33 12.07
N ASP A 65 4.92 -0.50 12.83
CA ASP A 65 4.70 0.19 14.10
C ASP A 65 5.85 -0.01 15.09
N TRP A 66 6.46 -1.21 15.11
CA TRP A 66 7.62 -1.49 15.95
C TRP A 66 8.85 -0.65 15.59
N PHE A 67 9.08 -0.37 14.30
CA PHE A 67 10.23 0.39 13.82
C PHE A 67 9.97 1.90 13.70
N GLU A 68 8.71 2.31 13.56
CA GLU A 68 8.28 3.71 13.55
C GLU A 68 7.93 4.24 14.95
N TYR A 69 7.96 3.38 15.98
CA TYR A 69 7.57 3.71 17.35
C TYR A 69 6.13 4.27 17.45
N SER A 70 5.22 3.75 16.62
CA SER A 70 3.84 4.22 16.46
C SER A 70 2.83 3.11 16.76
N PRO A 71 2.81 2.54 17.98
CA PRO A 71 2.12 1.29 18.27
C PRO A 71 0.65 1.31 17.86
N GLY A 72 0.30 0.48 16.86
CA GLY A 72 -1.06 0.26 16.40
C GLY A 72 -1.55 1.20 15.28
N ILE A 73 -0.83 2.27 14.94
CA ILE A 73 -1.27 3.26 13.96
C ILE A 73 -1.23 2.66 12.54
N HIS A 74 -0.09 2.14 12.12
CA HIS A 74 0.04 1.50 10.81
C HIS A 74 -0.69 0.16 10.75
N ALA A 75 -0.73 -0.61 11.84
CA ALA A 75 -1.56 -1.82 11.90
C ALA A 75 -3.03 -1.50 11.57
N SER A 76 -3.60 -0.46 12.18
CA SER A 76 -4.99 -0.04 11.93
C SER A 76 -5.19 0.43 10.48
N ALA A 77 -4.27 1.26 9.96
CA ALA A 77 -4.34 1.78 8.59
C ALA A 77 -4.18 0.67 7.53
N CYS A 78 -3.30 -0.30 7.76
CA CYS A 78 -3.09 -1.45 6.86
C CYS A 78 -4.33 -2.35 6.81
N VAL A 79 -4.92 -2.66 7.97
CA VAL A 79 -6.14 -3.45 8.06
C VAL A 79 -7.29 -2.74 7.35
N PHE A 80 -7.44 -1.43 7.54
CA PHE A 80 -8.43 -0.64 6.82
C PHE A 80 -8.21 -0.69 5.30
N LEU A 81 -6.97 -0.50 4.84
CA LEU A 81 -6.62 -0.61 3.43
C LEU A 81 -7.00 -1.99 2.87
N ALA A 82 -6.64 -3.07 3.56
CA ALA A 82 -6.96 -4.44 3.13
C ALA A 82 -8.46 -4.74 3.15
N PHE A 83 -9.23 -4.09 4.03
CA PHE A 83 -10.68 -4.17 4.07
C PHE A 83 -11.35 -3.46 2.88
N VAL A 84 -10.87 -2.27 2.52
CA VAL A 84 -11.40 -1.46 1.40
C VAL A 84 -10.99 -2.01 0.04
N ARG A 85 -9.81 -2.63 -0.03
CA ARG A 85 -9.19 -3.11 -1.27
C ARG A 85 -10.12 -3.89 -2.21
N PRO A 86 -10.89 -4.91 -1.79
CA PRO A 86 -11.75 -5.67 -2.70
C PRO A 86 -12.80 -4.81 -3.42
N TYR A 87 -13.32 -3.77 -2.76
CA TYR A 87 -14.29 -2.85 -3.36
C TYR A 87 -13.67 -2.04 -4.51
N LEU A 88 -12.43 -1.57 -4.32
CA LEU A 88 -11.70 -0.84 -5.36
C LEU A 88 -11.23 -1.74 -6.50
N ILE A 89 -10.95 -3.02 -6.23
CA ILE A 89 -10.70 -4.02 -7.29
C ILE A 89 -11.97 -4.26 -8.12
N GLY A 90 -13.13 -4.37 -7.49
CA GLY A 90 -14.41 -4.48 -8.20
C GLY A 90 -14.68 -3.28 -9.10
N LEU A 91 -14.39 -2.07 -8.62
CA LEU A 91 -14.49 -0.84 -9.43
C LEU A 91 -13.49 -0.83 -10.60
N LEU A 92 -12.27 -1.32 -10.36
CA LEU A 92 -11.23 -1.46 -11.39
C LEU A 92 -11.68 -2.41 -12.50
N ALA A 93 -12.15 -3.61 -12.14
CA ALA A 93 -12.67 -4.63 -13.03
C ALA A 93 -13.85 -4.12 -13.88
N ALA A 94 -14.81 -3.44 -13.24
CA ALA A 94 -15.93 -2.82 -13.94
C ALA A 94 -15.48 -1.77 -14.97
N ARG A 95 -14.42 -1.01 -14.65
CA ARG A 95 -13.86 0.00 -15.55
C ARG A 95 -13.09 -0.61 -16.72
N THR A 96 -12.35 -1.69 -16.49
CA THR A 96 -11.56 -2.39 -17.52
C THR A 96 -12.39 -3.37 -18.35
N ARG A 97 -13.62 -3.68 -17.92
CA ARG A 97 -14.49 -4.73 -18.51
C ARG A 97 -13.83 -6.11 -18.50
N VAL A 98 -13.04 -6.36 -17.47
CA VAL A 98 -12.36 -7.64 -17.20
C VAL A 98 -12.97 -8.22 -15.93
N ASP A 99 -13.22 -9.51 -15.91
CA ASP A 99 -13.72 -10.16 -14.70
C ASP A 99 -12.66 -10.18 -13.61
N VAL A 100 -13.07 -10.00 -12.35
CA VAL A 100 -12.14 -9.99 -11.20
C VAL A 100 -11.33 -11.28 -11.11
N GLU A 101 -11.92 -12.40 -11.53
CA GLU A 101 -11.29 -13.73 -11.55
C GLU A 101 -10.17 -13.85 -12.59
N GLU A 102 -10.19 -13.03 -13.64
CA GLU A 102 -9.15 -13.00 -14.67
C GLU A 102 -7.92 -12.21 -14.21
N ILE A 103 -8.06 -11.32 -13.23
CA ILE A 103 -6.97 -10.50 -12.69
C ILE A 103 -6.08 -11.36 -11.79
N ARG A 104 -4.96 -11.83 -12.33
CA ARG A 104 -4.01 -12.68 -11.60
C ARG A 104 -3.16 -11.90 -10.61
N GLU A 105 -2.80 -10.68 -10.97
CA GLU A 105 -2.00 -9.78 -10.16
C GLU A 105 -2.42 -8.32 -10.40
N ILE A 106 -2.25 -7.46 -9.39
CA ILE A 106 -2.46 -6.02 -9.57
C ILE A 106 -1.09 -5.37 -9.76
N SER A 107 -0.66 -5.31 -11.01
CA SER A 107 0.59 -4.67 -11.43
C SER A 107 0.32 -3.71 -12.59
N ILE A 108 1.23 -2.75 -12.82
CA ILE A 108 1.15 -1.83 -13.97
C ILE A 108 1.07 -2.60 -15.30
N ARG A 109 1.56 -3.84 -15.35
CA ARG A 109 1.52 -4.69 -16.54
C ARG A 109 0.15 -5.28 -16.80
N GLU A 110 -0.49 -5.79 -15.75
CA GLU A 110 -1.76 -6.51 -15.89
C GLU A 110 -2.93 -5.56 -16.12
N VAL A 111 -3.00 -4.48 -15.34
CA VAL A 111 -4.17 -3.57 -15.36
C VAL A 111 -3.93 -2.28 -16.11
N ASP A 112 -2.72 -2.05 -16.63
CA ASP A 112 -2.19 -0.79 -17.18
C ASP A 112 -1.81 0.30 -16.15
N PHE A 113 -1.04 1.29 -16.62
CA PHE A 113 -0.52 2.38 -15.79
C PHE A 113 -1.61 3.26 -15.17
N ILE A 114 -2.65 3.61 -15.93
CA ILE A 114 -3.67 4.59 -15.51
C ILE A 114 -4.55 3.96 -14.43
N ASN A 115 -5.00 2.74 -14.68
CA ASN A 115 -5.83 1.96 -13.77
C ASN A 115 -5.08 1.61 -12.49
N PHE A 116 -3.81 1.17 -12.60
CA PHE A 116 -2.97 0.93 -11.42
C PHE A 116 -2.80 2.20 -10.60
N THR A 117 -2.49 3.34 -11.24
CA THR A 117 -2.26 4.62 -10.56
C THR A 117 -3.50 5.10 -9.81
N LEU A 118 -4.69 4.98 -10.40
CA LEU A 118 -5.93 5.38 -9.75
C LEU A 118 -6.28 4.47 -8.57
N TYR A 119 -6.17 3.15 -8.75
CA TYR A 119 -6.38 2.16 -7.70
C TYR A 119 -5.41 2.37 -6.52
N ALA A 120 -4.10 2.47 -6.82
CA ALA A 120 -3.06 2.66 -5.83
C ALA A 120 -3.21 4.02 -5.13
N GLY A 121 -3.46 5.08 -5.91
CA GLY A 121 -3.64 6.43 -5.38
C GLY A 121 -4.78 6.52 -4.37
N MET A 122 -5.94 5.92 -4.65
CA MET A 122 -7.07 5.90 -3.71
C MET A 122 -6.76 5.14 -2.42
N LEU A 123 -6.18 3.93 -2.51
CA LEU A 123 -5.85 3.15 -1.32
C LEU A 123 -4.74 3.79 -0.48
N ILE A 124 -3.72 4.35 -1.13
CA ILE A 124 -2.64 5.08 -0.47
C ILE A 124 -3.21 6.30 0.24
N LEU A 125 -4.10 7.06 -0.42
CA LEU A 125 -4.76 8.23 0.18
C LEU A 125 -5.52 7.85 1.45
N PHE A 126 -6.34 6.81 1.39
CA PHE A 126 -7.09 6.33 2.54
C PHE A 126 -6.17 5.86 3.68
N HIS A 127 -5.13 5.10 3.36
CA HIS A 127 -4.15 4.68 4.35
C HIS A 127 -3.49 5.86 5.06
N HIS A 128 -2.96 6.83 4.31
CA HIS A 128 -2.30 8.00 4.88
C HIS A 128 -3.25 8.86 5.71
N PHE A 129 -4.49 9.00 5.24
CA PHE A 129 -5.52 9.72 5.98
C PHE A 129 -5.76 9.09 7.36
N ILE A 130 -5.85 7.76 7.45
CA ILE A 130 -5.99 7.05 8.72
C ILE A 130 -4.74 7.23 9.59
N VAL A 131 -3.53 7.04 9.04
CA VAL A 131 -2.26 7.21 9.77
C VAL A 131 -2.19 8.59 10.42
N PHE A 132 -2.36 9.66 9.64
CA PHE A 132 -2.19 11.02 10.15
C PHE A 132 -3.36 11.48 11.03
N SER A 133 -4.57 10.94 10.82
CA SER A 133 -5.69 11.20 11.73
C SER A 133 -5.46 10.60 13.11
N LEU A 134 -4.88 9.39 13.17
CA LEU A 134 -4.53 8.74 14.44
C LEU A 134 -3.29 9.37 15.09
N GLU A 135 -2.32 9.84 14.30
CA GLU A 135 -1.12 10.53 14.81
C GLU A 135 -1.47 11.89 15.44
N ALA A 136 -2.36 12.66 14.82
CA ALA A 136 -2.66 14.02 15.27
C ALA A 136 -3.48 14.08 16.57
N TRP A 137 -4.34 13.08 16.86
CA TRP A 137 -5.28 12.95 17.99
C TRP A 137 -6.16 14.17 18.35
N THR A 138 -5.97 15.33 17.70
CA THR A 138 -6.71 16.57 17.92
C THR A 138 -7.18 17.18 16.60
N SER A 139 -8.43 17.65 16.59
CA SER A 139 -9.05 18.32 15.45
C SER A 139 -8.40 19.68 15.11
N LYS A 140 -7.61 20.24 16.03
CA LYS A 140 -6.86 21.49 15.79
C LYS A 140 -5.80 21.35 14.69
N LEU A 141 -5.40 20.12 14.36
CA LEU A 141 -4.38 19.80 13.36
C LEU A 141 -4.99 19.24 12.06
N LEU A 142 -6.29 19.40 11.82
CA LEU A 142 -6.94 18.88 10.60
C LEU A 142 -6.30 19.41 9.32
N TRP A 143 -5.97 20.70 9.25
CA TRP A 143 -5.31 21.26 8.07
C TRP A 143 -3.93 20.64 7.81
N LEU A 144 -3.13 20.48 8.87
CA LEU A 144 -1.83 19.83 8.78
C LEU A 144 -1.97 18.35 8.39
N THR A 145 -2.99 17.66 8.93
CA THR A 145 -3.30 16.26 8.61
C THR A 145 -3.61 16.08 7.13
N LEU A 146 -4.42 16.97 6.55
CA LEU A 146 -4.73 16.96 5.12
C LEU A 146 -3.48 17.23 4.26
N GLN A 147 -2.65 18.19 4.65
CA GLN A 147 -1.38 18.46 3.96
C GLN A 147 -0.44 17.26 4.01
N LYS A 148 -0.21 16.68 5.20
CA LYS A 148 0.61 15.48 5.37
C LYS A 148 0.08 14.33 4.52
N THR A 149 -1.24 14.12 4.56
CA THR A 149 -1.92 13.08 3.77
C THR A 149 -1.68 13.26 2.28
N PHE A 150 -1.93 14.46 1.74
CA PHE A 150 -1.82 14.72 0.31
C PHE A 150 -0.39 14.55 -0.20
N PHE A 151 0.58 15.21 0.43
CA PHE A 151 1.97 15.17 -0.02
C PHE A 151 2.61 13.79 0.17
N SER A 152 2.30 13.09 1.27
CA SER A 152 2.79 11.73 1.49
C SER A 152 2.16 10.71 0.54
N THR A 153 0.90 10.93 0.15
CA THR A 153 0.22 10.10 -0.87
C THR A 153 0.94 10.19 -2.20
N ILE A 154 1.23 11.41 -2.68
CA ILE A 154 1.97 11.62 -3.93
C ILE A 154 3.36 10.98 -3.84
N PHE A 155 4.08 11.20 -2.74
CA PHE A 155 5.44 10.70 -2.58
C PHE A 155 5.50 9.16 -2.54
N THR A 156 4.60 8.54 -1.78
CA THR A 156 4.48 7.09 -1.70
C THR A 156 4.03 6.50 -3.02
N LEU A 157 3.07 7.12 -3.71
CA LEU A 157 2.59 6.66 -5.01
C LEU A 157 3.71 6.64 -6.06
N ILE A 158 4.50 7.71 -6.15
CA ILE A 158 5.68 7.76 -7.04
C ILE A 158 6.65 6.62 -6.68
N SER A 159 6.93 6.42 -5.40
CA SER A 159 7.84 5.37 -4.94
C SER A 159 7.33 3.96 -5.28
N VAL A 160 6.04 3.71 -5.08
CA VAL A 160 5.40 2.43 -5.45
C VAL A 160 5.46 2.21 -6.97
N ILE A 161 5.18 3.24 -7.78
CA ILE A 161 5.28 3.14 -9.25
C ILE A 161 6.71 2.84 -9.68
N LEU A 162 7.72 3.47 -9.08
CA LEU A 162 9.12 3.17 -9.36
C LEU A 162 9.47 1.71 -9.01
N VAL A 163 9.03 1.22 -7.85
CA VAL A 163 9.21 -0.19 -7.46
C VAL A 163 8.52 -1.14 -8.45
N GLN A 164 7.31 -0.79 -8.93
CA GLN A 164 6.62 -1.56 -9.96
C GLN A 164 7.44 -1.65 -11.25
N TYR A 165 7.98 -0.54 -11.74
CA TYR A 165 8.84 -0.56 -12.94
C TYR A 165 10.19 -1.25 -12.73
N LEU A 166 10.73 -1.31 -11.51
CA LEU A 166 12.00 -2.00 -11.27
C LEU A 166 11.84 -3.52 -11.21
N PHE A 167 10.85 -4.01 -10.46
CA PHE A 167 10.71 -5.44 -10.19
C PHE A 167 9.74 -6.15 -11.10
N PHE A 168 8.67 -5.46 -11.50
CA PHE A 168 7.67 -6.03 -12.39
C PHE A 168 7.94 -5.68 -13.84
N SER A 169 9.05 -5.04 -14.24
CA SER A 169 9.37 -4.74 -15.66
C SER A 169 10.35 -5.73 -16.32
N SER A 170 10.76 -6.81 -15.66
CA SER A 170 11.59 -7.83 -16.33
C SER A 170 10.73 -8.85 -17.09
N LYS A 171 10.77 -8.79 -18.42
CA LYS A 171 10.63 -9.99 -19.26
C LYS A 171 11.77 -9.91 -20.26
N ARG A 172 12.82 -10.68 -19.98
CA ARG A 172 13.73 -11.16 -21.02
C ARG A 172 13.13 -12.43 -21.60
#